data_AF-A0A1F5CVD8-F1
#
_entry.id   AF-A0A1F5CVD8-F1
#
_cell.length_a   1.000
_cell.length_b   1.000
_cell.length_c   1.000
_cell.angle_alpha   90.00
_cell.angle_beta   90.00
_cell.angle_gamma   90.00
#
_symmetry.space_group_name_H-M   'P 1'
#
loop_
_entity.id
_entity.type
_entity.pdbx_description
1 polymer ?
#
loop_
_entity_poly.entity_id
_entity_poly.type
_entity_poly.pdbx_seq_one_letter_code
_entity_poly.pdbx_strand_id
1 'polypeptide(L)'
;MKIKVKIILILALLVLLFAWAPWMDDKAVHDEVFEERARIDGTIDERTGELVCDYRVAWFPFGRWVASCEGGYFVTFWGKIL
;
A
#
# COMPACT_ATOMS: atom_id res chain seq x y z
N MET A 1 19.02 16.45 -28.37
CA MET A 1 18.73 15.07 -27.91
C MET A 1 17.82 14.38 -28.92
N LYS A 2 18.19 13.18 -29.41
CA LYS A 2 17.39 12.42 -30.40
C LYS A 2 16.00 12.10 -29.83
N ILE A 3 14.95 12.09 -30.66
CA ILE A 3 13.56 11.83 -30.26
C ILE A 3 13.43 10.53 -29.45
N LYS A 4 14.12 9.47 -29.87
CA LYS A 4 14.16 8.18 -29.16
C LYS A 4 14.63 8.32 -27.71
N VAL A 5 15.62 9.16 -27.44
CA VAL A 5 16.16 9.38 -26.09
C VAL A 5 15.16 10.17 -25.23
N LYS A 6 14.43 11.14 -25.81
CA LYS A 6 13.35 11.85 -25.12
C LYS A 6 12.24 10.91 -24.67
N ILE A 7 11.82 9.99 -25.55
CA ILE A 7 10.76 9.02 -25.23
C ILE A 7 11.19 8.10 -24.08
N ILE A 8 12.41 7.58 -24.13
CA ILE A 8 12.96 6.72 -23.07
C ILE A 8 12.98 7.45 -21.72
N LEU A 9 13.40 8.73 -21.71
CA LEU A 9 13.40 9.54 -20.49
C LEU A 9 12.00 9.76 -19.92
N ILE A 10 11.01 10.04 -20.78
CA ILE A 10 9.61 10.21 -20.36
C ILE A 10 9.07 8.92 -19.76
N LEU A 11 9.32 7.77 -20.41
CA LEU A 11 8.91 6.47 -19.90
C LEU A 11 9.56 6.14 -18.55
N ALA A 12 10.86 6.40 -18.40
CA ALA A 12 11.57 6.19 -17.15
C ALA A 12 11.00 7.06 -16.00
N LEU A 13 10.69 8.33 -16.29
CA LEU A 13 10.05 9.23 -15.31
C LEU A 13 8.67 8.75 -14.90
N LEU A 14 7.86 8.25 -15.85
CA LEU A 14 6.54 7.69 -15.55
C LEU A 14 6.65 6.45 -14.65
N VAL A 15 7.60 5.55 -14.93
CA VAL A 15 7.83 4.37 -14.08
C VAL A 15 8.24 4.77 -12.67
N LEU A 16 9.11 5.78 -12.52
CA LEU A 16 9.51 6.29 -11.21
C LEU A 16 8.35 6.93 -10.45
N LEU A 17 7.48 7.66 -11.15
CA LEU A 17 6.29 8.27 -10.57
C LEU A 17 5.34 7.20 -10.03
N PHE A 18 5.10 6.12 -10.79
CA PHE A 18 4.28 4.99 -10.33
C PHE A 18 4.95 4.16 -9.24
N ALA A 19 6.26 3.98 -9.30
CA ALA A 19 7.00 3.28 -8.25
C ALA A 19 6.93 4.04 -6.92
N TRP A 20 6.99 5.37 -6.96
CA TRP A 20 6.87 6.19 -5.76
C TRP A 20 5.43 6.28 -5.25
N ALA A 21 4.44 6.38 -6.16
CA ALA A 21 3.03 6.53 -5.86
C ALA A 21 2.75 7.58 -4.77
N PRO A 22 3.14 8.86 -4.99
CA PRO A 22 3.04 9.92 -3.98
C PRO A 22 1.60 10.32 -3.64
N TRP A 23 0.62 9.93 -4.47
CA TRP A 23 -0.81 10.21 -4.22
C TRP A 23 -1.44 9.23 -3.22
N MET A 24 -0.77 8.15 -2.85
CA MET A 24 -1.28 7.23 -1.83
C MET A 24 -1.03 7.82 -0.44
N ASP A 25 -2.12 8.10 0.26
CA ASP A 25 -2.09 8.53 1.65
C ASP A 25 -2.02 7.30 2.58
N ASP A 26 -1.01 7.26 3.44
CA ASP A 26 -0.75 6.09 4.29
C ASP A 26 -1.89 5.86 5.29
N LYS A 27 -2.58 6.92 5.75
CA LYS A 27 -3.71 6.79 6.66
C LYS A 27 -4.94 6.23 5.94
N ALA A 28 -5.27 6.73 4.74
CA ALA A 28 -6.37 6.18 3.96
C ALA A 28 -6.14 4.70 3.63
N VAL A 29 -4.91 4.33 3.25
CA VAL A 29 -4.52 2.94 2.99
C VAL A 29 -4.64 2.08 4.25
N HIS A 30 -4.18 2.61 5.39
CA HIS A 30 -4.33 1.94 6.68
C HIS A 30 -5.81 1.64 6.98
N ASP A 31 -6.65 2.68 6.94
CA ASP A 31 -8.05 2.61 7.34
C ASP A 31 -8.83 1.64 6.44
N GLU A 32 -8.56 1.63 5.14
CA GLU A 32 -9.17 0.70 4.17
C GLU A 32 -8.78 -0.77 4.45
N VAL A 33 -7.49 -1.05 4.68
CA VAL A 33 -7.04 -2.40 5.05
C VAL A 33 -7.60 -2.82 6.39
N PHE A 34 -7.63 -1.91 7.37
CA PHE A 34 -8.17 -2.17 8.69
C PHE A 34 -9.65 -2.56 8.63
N GLU A 35 -10.46 -1.81 7.89
CA GLU A 35 -11.89 -2.09 7.72
C GLU A 35 -12.14 -3.46 7.08
N GLU A 36 -11.37 -3.82 6.04
CA GLU A 36 -11.56 -5.08 5.31
C GLU A 36 -10.97 -6.30 6.00
N ARG A 37 -9.82 -6.16 6.67
CA ARG A 37 -8.97 -7.30 7.06
C ARG A 37 -8.84 -7.50 8.55
N ALA A 38 -9.00 -6.46 9.37
CA ALA A 38 -8.63 -6.55 10.77
C ALA A 38 -9.39 -7.62 11.57
N ARG A 39 -10.63 -7.93 11.18
CA ARG A 39 -11.43 -9.00 11.80
C ARG A 39 -11.15 -10.39 11.25
N ILE A 40 -10.48 -10.48 10.10
CA ILE A 40 -10.21 -11.75 9.39
C ILE A 40 -8.84 -12.28 9.77
N ASP A 41 -7.87 -11.37 9.98
CA ASP A 41 -6.48 -11.73 10.21
C ASP A 41 -6.04 -11.68 11.67
N GLY A 42 -6.97 -11.45 12.60
CA GLY A 42 -6.72 -11.44 14.04
C GLY A 42 -6.13 -10.14 14.60
N THR A 43 -6.03 -9.09 13.77
CA THR A 43 -5.72 -7.72 14.24
C THR A 43 -6.72 -7.23 15.29
N ILE A 44 -8.00 -7.60 15.13
CA ILE A 44 -9.05 -7.46 16.15
C ILE A 44 -9.40 -8.85 16.68
N ASP A 45 -9.46 -8.99 18.01
CA ASP A 45 -9.97 -10.19 18.65
C ASP A 45 -11.48 -10.34 18.35
N GLU A 46 -11.86 -11.45 17.69
CA GLU A 46 -13.25 -11.68 17.28
C GLU A 46 -14.24 -11.81 18.45
N ARG A 47 -13.77 -12.18 19.65
CA ARG A 47 -14.62 -12.40 20.83
C ARG A 47 -14.78 -11.15 21.67
N THR A 48 -13.71 -10.38 21.87
CA THR A 48 -13.72 -9.19 22.71
C THR A 48 -13.91 -7.90 21.90
N GLY A 49 -13.58 -7.92 20.62
CA GLY A 49 -13.57 -6.74 19.75
C GLY A 49 -12.39 -5.79 20.04
N GLU A 50 -11.43 -6.23 20.85
CA GLU A 50 -10.27 -5.42 21.21
C GLU A 50 -9.22 -5.44 20.09
N LEU A 51 -8.56 -4.30 19.90
CA LEU A 51 -7.40 -4.20 19.02
C LEU A 51 -6.22 -4.93 19.67
N VAL A 52 -5.78 -6.01 19.04
CA VAL A 52 -4.61 -6.77 19.48
C VAL A 52 -3.34 -6.04 19.04
N CYS A 53 -3.29 -5.63 17.77
CA CYS A 53 -2.06 -5.19 17.13
C CYS A 53 -2.33 -4.42 15.83
N ASP A 54 -2.14 -3.10 15.86
CA ASP A 54 -2.49 -2.23 14.73
C ASP A 54 -1.57 -2.42 13.50
N TYR A 55 -2.06 -1.99 12.33
CA TYR A 55 -1.24 -2.03 11.12
C TYR A 55 -0.22 -0.90 11.08
N ARG A 56 0.94 -1.19 10.49
CA ARG A 56 1.89 -0.19 10.02
C ARG A 56 1.90 -0.17 8.51
N VAL A 57 1.78 1.03 7.96
CA VAL A 57 1.93 1.27 6.52
C VAL A 57 3.36 1.71 6.23
N ALA A 58 3.96 1.13 5.19
CA ALA A 58 5.29 1.48 4.71
C ALA A 58 5.27 1.61 3.18
N TRP A 59 6.12 2.51 2.68
CA TRP A 59 6.33 2.63 1.24
C TRP A 59 6.93 1.35 0.65
N PHE A 60 6.41 0.92 -0.49
CA PHE A 60 6.99 -0.13 -1.31
C PHE A 60 6.81 0.25 -2.79
N PRO A 61 7.75 -0.08 -3.70
CA PRO A 61 7.60 0.26 -5.10
C PRO A 61 6.23 -0.18 -5.64
N PHE A 62 5.54 0.74 -6.30
CA PHE A 62 4.22 0.52 -6.90
C PHE A 62 3.08 0.31 -5.89
N GLY A 63 3.23 0.79 -4.64
CA GLY A 63 2.16 0.65 -3.66
C GLY A 63 2.55 1.00 -2.22
N ARG A 64 1.91 0.31 -1.29
CA ARG A 64 2.21 0.31 0.15
C ARG A 64 2.20 -1.11 0.67
N TRP A 65 3.15 -1.40 1.57
CA TRP A 65 3.13 -2.61 2.38
C TRP A 65 2.45 -2.27 3.70
N VAL A 66 1.42 -3.04 4.06
CA VAL A 66 0.60 -2.84 5.26
C VAL A 66 0.69 -4.09 6.09
N ALA A 67 1.25 -4.02 7.29
CA ALA A 67 1.46 -5.20 8.12
C ALA A 67 1.14 -4.95 9.59
N SER A 68 0.43 -5.90 10.19
CA SER A 68 0.27 -6.06 11.63
C SER A 68 1.20 -7.19 12.09
N CYS A 69 1.07 -7.62 13.34
CA CYS A 69 1.79 -8.82 13.81
C CYS A 69 1.12 -10.13 13.37
N GLU A 70 -0.11 -10.10 12.86
CA GLU A 70 -0.84 -11.29 12.42
C GLU A 70 -1.03 -11.37 10.89
N GLY A 71 -1.02 -10.23 10.19
CA GLY A 71 -1.24 -10.15 8.76
C GLY A 71 -0.30 -9.17 8.03
N GLY A 72 -0.16 -9.38 6.72
CA GLY A 72 0.62 -8.52 5.84
C GLY A 72 0.01 -8.48 4.44
N TYR A 73 -0.20 -7.26 3.93
CA TYR A 73 -0.90 -6.98 2.69
C TYR A 73 -0.12 -6.02 1.82
N PHE A 74 -0.20 -6.23 0.51
CA PHE A 74 0.32 -5.27 -0.45
C PHE A 74 -0.83 -4.50 -1.11
N VAL A 75 -0.86 -3.19 -0.92
CA VAL A 75 -1.84 -2.30 -1.55
C VAL A 75 -1.19 -1.67 -2.77
N THR A 76 -1.69 -1.98 -3.97
CA THR A 76 -1.14 -1.46 -5.23
C THR A 76 -1.34 0.06 -5.36
N PHE A 77 -0.60 0.72 -6.26
CA PHE A 77 -0.73 2.15 -6.55
C PHE A 77 -2.11 2.60 -7.09
N TRP A 78 -2.98 1.64 -7.41
CA TRP A 78 -4.37 1.86 -7.81
C TRP A 78 -5.39 1.39 -6.75
N GLY A 79 -4.95 1.10 -5.52
CA GLY A 79 -5.81 0.82 -4.37
C GLY A 79 -6.28 -0.63 -4.22
N LYS A 80 -5.68 -1.60 -4.93
CA LYS A 80 -6.06 -3.01 -4.75
C LYS A 80 -5.27 -3.64 -3.61
N ILE A 81 -5.96 -4.22 -2.63
CA ILE A 81 -5.37 -5.04 -1.56
C ILE A 81 -5.09 -6.46 -2.08
N LEU A 82 -3.84 -6.92 -1.93
CA LEU A 82 -3.35 -8.25 -2.30
C LEU A 82 -2.84 -9.02 -1.08
#